data_AF-A0A317XDN1-F1
#
_entry.id   AF-A0A317XDN1-F1
#
_cell.length_a   1.000
_cell.length_b   1.000
_cell.length_c   1.000
_cell.angle_alpha   90.00
_cell.angle_beta   90.00
_cell.angle_gamma   90.00
#
_symmetry.space_group_name_H-M   'P 1'
#
loop_
_entity.id
_entity.type
_entity.pdbx_description
1 polymer ?
#
loop_
_entity_poly.entity_id
_entity_poly.type
_entity_poly.pdbx_seq_one_letter_code
_entity_poly.pdbx_strand_id
1 'polypeptide(L)'
;MLAVVHRTDKKIATLMARPPRLPHQYCDADPPLDISDEDLFLDSPAINSVLASLDGQGWHREARLMPATVTRMRHFLSILREQVLELSLGSKFASDYGDRLLQTCHLYQGVWNQIPFRFHYDPTCWTSCDVMESLARILIRFDYQFRVLHLQRIRCKENNAAIGDLMDTSLQVLSMIMDLARNYQPYEVQRPFPCIYLSYGIPAAGILVTELYTYARANRPLPASTPRSEVIRLLSVLIEWVRSTEMLPLTTAVEASELTKVISQLLDDTLNHQHGISVEHAAENVAAPVIRDPGDSLPQGFGDGFHLPSETLGVGLAGEEFLSWLNELDLDMVSGERFI
;
A
#
# COMPACT_ATOMS: atom_id res chain seq x y z
N MET A 1 19.04 -0.78 -18.25
CA MET A 1 18.27 0.42 -18.66
C MET A 1 16.78 0.11 -18.86
N LEU A 2 16.41 -0.85 -19.73
CA LEU A 2 15.00 -1.18 -20.02
C LEU A 2 14.18 -1.58 -18.78
N ALA A 3 14.71 -2.43 -17.90
CA ALA A 3 14.05 -2.81 -16.65
C ALA A 3 13.70 -1.61 -15.74
N VAL A 4 14.55 -0.58 -15.71
CA VAL A 4 14.32 0.64 -14.91
C VAL A 4 13.20 1.48 -15.52
N VAL A 5 13.19 1.63 -16.84
CA VAL A 5 12.13 2.36 -17.58
C VAL A 5 10.80 1.64 -17.42
N HIS A 6 10.77 0.32 -17.63
CA HIS A 6 9.60 -0.53 -17.44
C HIS A 6 9.01 -0.37 -16.03
N ARG A 7 9.84 -0.50 -14.99
CA ARG A 7 9.40 -0.30 -13.60
C ARG A 7 8.84 1.10 -13.35
N THR A 8 9.48 2.13 -13.90
CA THR A 8 9.09 3.52 -13.70
C THR A 8 7.74 3.80 -14.34
N ASP A 9 7.52 3.32 -15.57
CA ASP A 9 6.23 3.42 -16.25
C ASP A 9 5.11 2.82 -15.39
N LYS A 10 5.28 1.61 -14.85
CA LYS A 10 4.29 0.97 -13.98
C LYS A 10 4.03 1.73 -12.70
N LYS A 11 5.10 2.25 -12.08
CA LYS A 11 4.98 3.03 -10.85
C LYS A 11 4.16 4.29 -11.11
N ILE A 12 4.46 5.01 -12.20
CA ILE A 12 3.72 6.21 -12.58
C ILE A 12 2.29 5.85 -12.99
N ALA A 13 2.07 4.77 -13.74
CA ALA A 13 0.75 4.31 -14.14
C ALA A 13 -0.14 3.96 -12.93
N THR A 14 0.43 3.23 -11.95
CA THR A 14 -0.24 2.95 -10.67
C THR A 14 -0.54 4.24 -9.91
N LEU A 15 0.46 5.13 -9.82
CA LEU A 15 0.32 6.42 -9.17
C LEU A 15 -0.61 7.34 -9.94
N MET A 16 -0.96 7.11 -11.21
CA MET A 16 -1.85 7.96 -12.01
C MET A 16 -3.17 7.25 -12.34
N ALA A 17 -3.40 6.09 -11.70
CA ALA A 17 -4.56 5.22 -11.87
C ALA A 17 -4.96 5.05 -13.35
N ARG A 18 -3.95 4.87 -14.20
CA ARG A 18 -4.11 4.77 -15.66
C ARG A 18 -3.34 3.57 -16.19
N PRO A 19 -3.67 3.07 -17.39
CA PRO A 19 -2.91 2.00 -18.01
C PRO A 19 -1.42 2.38 -18.20
N PRO A 20 -0.49 1.42 -18.05
CA PRO A 20 0.93 1.62 -18.35
C PRO A 20 1.15 1.91 -19.83
N ARG A 21 2.14 2.76 -20.15
CA ARG A 21 2.47 3.11 -21.54
C ARG A 21 3.40 2.10 -22.20
N LEU A 22 4.07 1.27 -21.41
CA LEU A 22 4.95 0.21 -21.88
C LEU A 22 4.44 -1.14 -21.38
N PRO A 23 3.34 -1.71 -21.88
CA PRO A 23 2.79 -2.96 -21.33
C PRO A 23 3.78 -4.12 -21.41
N HIS A 24 3.81 -4.99 -20.39
CA HIS A 24 4.76 -6.12 -20.33
C HIS A 24 4.64 -7.06 -21.54
N GLN A 25 3.44 -7.23 -22.09
CA GLN A 25 3.19 -8.10 -23.25
C GLN A 25 3.98 -7.70 -24.50
N TYR A 26 4.39 -6.43 -24.59
CA TYR A 26 5.19 -5.89 -25.70
C TYR A 26 6.64 -5.57 -25.29
N CYS A 27 7.02 -5.89 -24.05
CA CYS A 27 8.34 -5.65 -23.51
C CYS A 27 9.01 -6.98 -23.18
N ASP A 28 9.68 -7.57 -24.16
CA ASP A 28 10.53 -8.75 -23.94
C ASP A 28 11.88 -8.32 -23.36
N ALA A 29 11.92 -8.15 -22.04
CA ALA A 29 13.08 -7.66 -21.32
C ALA A 29 13.51 -8.69 -20.27
N ASP A 30 14.47 -9.53 -20.61
CA ASP A 30 15.09 -10.41 -19.63
C ASP A 30 15.67 -9.61 -18.46
N PRO A 31 15.55 -10.12 -17.22
CA PRO A 31 16.18 -9.50 -16.07
C PRO A 31 17.71 -9.51 -16.24
N PRO A 32 18.43 -8.42 -15.90
CA PRO A 32 19.88 -8.35 -16.08
C PRO A 32 20.56 -9.42 -15.22
N LEU A 33 21.69 -10.00 -15.62
CA LEU A 33 22.45 -10.91 -14.77
C LEU A 33 22.88 -10.22 -13.46
N ASP A 34 22.94 -10.99 -12.39
CA ASP A 34 23.28 -10.48 -11.05
C ASP A 34 24.79 -10.30 -10.87
N ILE A 35 25.33 -9.29 -11.55
CA ILE A 35 26.75 -8.98 -11.66
C ILE A 35 26.98 -7.56 -11.15
N SER A 36 28.11 -7.29 -10.50
CA SER A 36 28.45 -5.93 -10.05
C SER A 36 28.79 -5.01 -11.24
N ASP A 37 28.63 -3.70 -11.06
CA ASP A 37 28.91 -2.75 -12.15
C ASP A 37 30.40 -2.76 -12.52
N GLU A 38 31.28 -3.01 -11.55
CA GLU A 38 32.72 -3.13 -11.75
C GLU A 38 33.09 -4.38 -12.56
N ASP A 39 32.43 -5.51 -12.28
CA ASP A 39 32.69 -6.77 -12.95
C ASP A 39 32.33 -6.73 -14.45
N LEU A 40 31.43 -5.82 -14.88
CA LEU A 40 31.05 -5.64 -16.28
C LEU A 40 32.21 -5.20 -17.19
N PHE A 41 33.27 -4.62 -16.60
CA PHE A 41 34.43 -4.12 -17.33
C PHE A 41 35.62 -5.08 -17.32
N LEU A 42 35.44 -6.28 -16.77
CA LEU A 42 36.48 -7.30 -16.73
C LEU A 42 36.81 -7.84 -18.13
N ASP A 43 38.03 -8.35 -18.27
CA ASP A 43 38.44 -9.06 -19.47
C ASP A 43 37.78 -10.44 -19.58
N SER A 44 37.82 -11.04 -20.77
CA SER A 44 37.15 -12.32 -21.07
C SER A 44 37.42 -13.45 -20.08
N PRO A 45 38.66 -13.71 -19.58
CA PRO A 45 38.86 -14.76 -18.58
C PRO A 45 38.25 -14.42 -17.22
N ALA A 46 38.36 -13.18 -16.74
CA ALA A 46 37.83 -12.80 -15.43
C ALA A 46 36.29 -12.74 -15.43
N ILE A 47 35.66 -12.21 -16.48
CA ILE A 47 34.18 -12.20 -16.58
C ILE A 47 33.62 -13.62 -16.61
N ASN A 48 34.29 -14.59 -17.25
CA ASN A 48 33.84 -15.98 -17.25
C ASN A 48 33.86 -16.60 -15.85
N SER A 49 34.80 -16.20 -14.99
CA SER A 49 34.82 -16.61 -13.58
C SER A 49 33.63 -16.03 -12.81
N VAL A 50 33.26 -14.78 -13.07
CA VAL A 50 32.07 -14.14 -12.47
C VAL A 50 30.80 -14.83 -12.95
N LEU A 51 30.69 -15.14 -14.25
CA LEU A 51 29.54 -15.88 -14.78
C LEU A 51 29.40 -17.27 -14.15
N ALA A 52 30.51 -17.94 -13.83
CA ALA A 52 30.50 -19.23 -13.13
C ALA A 52 30.01 -19.13 -11.66
N SER A 53 30.06 -17.94 -11.03
CA SER A 53 29.53 -17.73 -9.68
C SER A 53 28.02 -17.55 -9.65
N LEU A 54 27.36 -17.44 -10.81
CA LEU A 54 25.91 -17.34 -10.91
C LEU A 54 25.23 -18.71 -10.82
N ASP A 55 24.00 -18.74 -10.33
CA ASP A 55 23.12 -19.91 -10.40
C ASP A 55 22.43 -20.02 -11.77
N GLY A 56 21.70 -21.13 -11.98
CA GLY A 56 21.03 -21.40 -13.25
C GLY A 56 19.90 -20.42 -13.62
N GLN A 57 19.58 -19.47 -12.74
CA GLN A 57 18.62 -18.39 -13.01
C GLN A 57 19.32 -17.03 -13.15
N GLY A 58 20.66 -17.01 -13.11
CA GLY A 58 21.46 -15.79 -13.26
C GLY A 58 21.56 -14.94 -11.99
N TRP A 59 21.24 -15.50 -10.82
CA TRP A 59 21.50 -14.84 -9.53
C TRP A 59 22.89 -15.16 -9.02
N HIS A 60 23.52 -14.22 -8.32
CA HIS A 60 24.77 -14.47 -7.64
C HIS A 60 24.53 -15.46 -6.48
N ARG A 61 25.42 -16.44 -6.32
CA ARG A 61 25.24 -17.51 -5.31
C ARG A 61 25.40 -17.01 -3.87
N GLU A 62 26.23 -15.99 -3.68
CA GLU A 62 26.39 -15.33 -2.38
C GLU A 62 25.26 -14.33 -2.12
N ALA A 63 25.00 -14.02 -0.86
CA ALA A 63 23.95 -13.10 -0.42
C ALA A 63 24.33 -11.62 -0.56
N ARG A 64 25.02 -11.23 -1.64
CA ARG A 64 25.48 -9.85 -1.87
C ARG A 64 24.38 -9.05 -2.56
N LEU A 65 23.85 -8.01 -1.91
CA LEU A 65 22.82 -7.17 -2.50
C LEU A 65 23.43 -6.08 -3.39
N MET A 66 23.59 -6.37 -4.68
CA MET A 66 24.15 -5.45 -5.68
C MET A 66 23.05 -4.62 -6.37
N PRO A 67 23.41 -3.50 -7.05
CA PRO A 67 22.45 -2.74 -7.86
C PRO A 67 21.71 -3.60 -8.90
N ALA A 68 22.40 -4.56 -9.52
CA ALA A 68 21.81 -5.54 -10.42
C ALA A 68 20.78 -6.43 -9.71
N THR A 69 21.11 -6.94 -8.51
CA THR A 69 20.24 -7.74 -7.64
C THR A 69 18.90 -7.03 -7.39
N VAL A 70 18.97 -5.77 -6.96
CA VAL A 70 17.80 -4.93 -6.68
C VAL A 70 16.99 -4.66 -7.95
N THR A 71 17.67 -4.45 -9.08
CA THR A 71 17.03 -4.23 -10.39
C THR A 71 16.27 -5.47 -10.86
N ARG A 72 16.85 -6.67 -10.68
CA ARG A 72 16.21 -7.96 -10.99
C ARG A 72 14.92 -8.15 -10.18
N MET A 73 14.97 -7.98 -8.86
CA MET A 73 13.77 -8.12 -8.01
C MET A 73 12.66 -7.15 -8.40
N ARG A 74 13.04 -5.89 -8.64
CA ARG A 74 12.10 -4.86 -9.07
C ARG A 74 11.50 -5.13 -10.44
N HIS A 75 12.23 -5.78 -11.34
CA HIS A 75 11.71 -6.21 -12.63
C HIS A 75 10.58 -7.24 -12.44
N PHE A 76 10.81 -8.31 -11.68
CA PHE A 76 9.77 -9.32 -11.40
C PHE A 76 8.55 -8.71 -10.72
N LEU A 77 8.76 -7.83 -9.73
CA LEU A 77 7.66 -7.13 -9.05
C LEU A 77 6.92 -6.13 -9.95
N SER A 78 7.56 -5.63 -11.01
CA SER A 78 6.90 -4.70 -11.96
C SER A 78 5.83 -5.39 -12.80
N ILE A 79 6.02 -6.67 -13.15
CA ILE A 79 5.04 -7.48 -13.87
C ILE A 79 3.82 -7.72 -12.97
N LEU A 80 4.05 -8.12 -11.71
CA LEU A 80 2.96 -8.28 -10.74
C LEU A 80 2.20 -6.96 -10.52
N ARG A 81 2.91 -5.82 -10.45
CA ARG A 81 2.29 -4.50 -10.32
C ARG A 81 1.37 -4.16 -11.49
N GLU A 82 1.80 -4.46 -12.71
CA GLU A 82 0.98 -4.25 -13.90
C GLU A 82 -0.28 -5.11 -13.88
N GLN A 83 -0.17 -6.41 -13.60
CA GLN A 83 -1.31 -7.33 -13.56
C GLN A 83 -2.35 -6.94 -12.49
N VAL A 84 -1.90 -6.54 -11.30
CA VAL A 84 -2.81 -6.03 -10.26
C VAL A 84 -3.47 -4.71 -10.68
N LEU A 85 -2.76 -3.83 -11.40
CA LEU A 85 -3.31 -2.59 -11.93
C LEU A 85 -4.34 -2.87 -13.04
N GLU A 86 -4.07 -3.82 -13.93
CA GLU A 86 -5.00 -4.24 -14.98
C GLU A 86 -6.31 -4.81 -14.42
N LEU A 87 -6.27 -5.51 -13.28
CA LEU A 87 -7.48 -5.95 -12.58
C LEU A 87 -8.23 -4.80 -11.91
N SER A 88 -7.51 -3.74 -11.50
CA SER A 88 -8.10 -2.57 -10.85
C SER A 88 -8.79 -1.65 -11.86
N LEU A 89 -8.18 -1.45 -13.03
CA LEU A 89 -8.68 -0.58 -14.10
C LEU A 89 -9.61 -1.29 -15.09
N GLY A 90 -9.45 -2.60 -15.25
CA GLY A 90 -10.18 -3.39 -16.23
C GLY A 90 -11.67 -3.53 -15.89
N SER A 91 -12.49 -3.77 -16.91
CA SER A 91 -13.91 -4.06 -16.72
C SER A 91 -14.09 -5.36 -15.92
N LYS A 92 -14.78 -5.27 -14.79
CA LYS A 92 -15.17 -6.43 -13.97
C LYS A 92 -16.24 -7.31 -14.64
N PHE A 93 -16.92 -6.78 -15.65
CA PHE A 93 -17.94 -7.49 -16.42
C PHE A 93 -17.35 -8.26 -17.61
N ALA A 94 -16.04 -8.15 -17.84
CA ALA A 94 -15.37 -8.94 -18.85
C ALA A 94 -15.47 -10.43 -18.48
N SER A 95 -15.75 -11.28 -19.47
CA SER A 95 -15.97 -12.71 -19.26
C SER A 95 -14.73 -13.44 -18.72
N ASP A 96 -13.54 -12.87 -18.89
CA ASP A 96 -12.24 -13.40 -18.47
C ASP A 96 -11.75 -12.83 -17.12
N TYR A 97 -12.53 -11.99 -16.44
CA TYR A 97 -12.10 -11.30 -15.21
C TYR A 97 -11.68 -12.29 -14.12
N GLY A 98 -12.49 -13.32 -13.87
CA GLY A 98 -12.21 -14.35 -12.86
C GLY A 98 -10.94 -15.14 -13.17
N ASP A 99 -10.70 -15.46 -14.45
CA ASP A 99 -9.49 -16.17 -14.90
C ASP A 99 -8.24 -15.30 -14.69
N ARG A 100 -8.31 -14.00 -15.05
CA ARG A 100 -7.22 -13.04 -14.83
C ARG A 100 -6.93 -12.83 -13.34
N LEU A 101 -7.96 -12.81 -12.50
CA LEU A 101 -7.79 -12.72 -11.05
C LEU A 101 -7.07 -13.95 -10.50
N LEU A 102 -7.50 -15.16 -10.88
CA LEU A 102 -6.86 -16.41 -10.47
C LEU A 102 -5.41 -16.48 -10.96
N GLN A 103 -5.16 -16.11 -12.22
CA GLN A 103 -3.82 -16.05 -12.80
C GLN A 103 -2.92 -15.08 -12.02
N THR A 104 -3.44 -13.91 -11.63
CA THR A 104 -2.70 -12.93 -10.83
C THR A 104 -2.41 -13.46 -9.43
N CYS A 105 -3.31 -14.24 -8.83
CA CYS A 105 -3.07 -14.92 -7.55
C CYS A 105 -1.95 -15.96 -7.64
N HIS A 106 -1.89 -16.74 -8.73
CA HIS A 106 -0.79 -17.67 -8.97
C HIS A 106 0.53 -16.94 -9.25
N LEU A 107 0.49 -15.86 -10.05
CA LEU A 107 1.66 -15.03 -10.34
C LEU A 107 2.26 -14.44 -9.06
N TYR A 108 1.42 -13.97 -8.14
CA TYR A 108 1.83 -13.47 -6.83
C TYR A 108 2.73 -14.47 -6.10
N GLN A 109 2.30 -15.74 -6.00
CA GLN A 109 3.08 -16.79 -5.34
C GLN A 109 4.36 -17.12 -6.13
N GLY A 110 4.26 -17.17 -7.46
CA GLY A 110 5.37 -17.51 -8.35
C GLY A 110 6.49 -16.46 -8.36
N VAL A 111 6.16 -15.17 -8.35
CA VAL A 111 7.13 -14.06 -8.38
C VAL A 111 8.01 -14.07 -7.14
N TRP A 112 7.45 -14.31 -5.96
CA TRP A 112 8.25 -14.34 -4.74
C TRP A 112 9.20 -15.53 -4.70
N ASN A 113 8.77 -16.69 -5.22
CA ASN A 113 9.61 -17.88 -5.31
C ASN A 113 10.78 -17.74 -6.29
N GLN A 114 10.71 -16.81 -7.25
CA GLN A 114 11.81 -16.50 -8.17
C GLN A 114 12.92 -15.67 -7.52
N ILE A 115 12.63 -15.03 -6.38
CA ILE A 115 13.61 -14.28 -5.61
C ILE A 115 14.25 -15.26 -4.61
N PRO A 116 15.57 -15.47 -4.66
CA PRO A 116 16.22 -16.37 -3.71
C PRO A 116 16.07 -15.89 -2.27
N PHE A 117 15.81 -16.83 -1.35
CA PHE A 117 15.56 -16.55 0.07
C PHE A 117 16.67 -15.70 0.73
N ARG A 118 17.92 -15.85 0.29
CA ARG A 118 19.09 -15.08 0.76
C ARG A 118 18.94 -13.57 0.58
N PHE A 119 18.05 -13.14 -0.30
CA PHE A 119 17.75 -11.74 -0.54
C PHE A 119 16.45 -11.24 0.08
N HIS A 120 15.68 -12.12 0.73
CA HIS A 120 14.47 -11.71 1.40
C HIS A 120 14.78 -10.73 2.54
N TYR A 121 13.82 -9.86 2.81
CA TYR A 121 13.85 -9.03 4.00
C TYR A 121 13.66 -9.89 5.24
N ASP A 122 14.51 -9.68 6.22
CA ASP A 122 14.40 -10.20 7.57
C ASP A 122 14.76 -9.07 8.54
N PRO A 123 14.02 -8.87 9.65
CA PRO A 123 14.30 -7.79 10.60
C PRO A 123 15.72 -7.80 11.18
N THR A 124 16.41 -8.94 11.23
CA THR A 124 17.81 -8.99 11.67
C THR A 124 18.77 -8.30 10.71
N CYS A 125 18.36 -7.98 9.47
CA CYS A 125 19.23 -7.29 8.52
C CYS A 125 19.66 -5.92 9.05
N TRP A 126 18.83 -5.25 9.85
CA TRP A 126 19.14 -3.96 10.48
C TRP A 126 20.34 -4.02 11.43
N THR A 127 20.71 -5.21 11.91
CA THR A 127 21.91 -5.42 12.74
C THR A 127 23.02 -6.17 12.02
N SER A 128 22.71 -6.96 10.99
CA SER A 128 23.68 -7.78 10.26
C SER A 128 24.22 -7.17 8.96
N CYS A 129 23.52 -6.19 8.38
CA CYS A 129 23.84 -5.54 7.11
C CYS A 129 24.03 -4.04 7.30
N ASP A 130 24.53 -3.34 6.28
CA ASP A 130 24.52 -1.89 6.29
C ASP A 130 23.08 -1.33 6.13
N VAL A 131 22.93 -0.04 6.46
CA VAL A 131 21.62 0.66 6.45
C VAL A 131 20.99 0.67 5.06
N MET A 132 21.79 0.85 4.00
CA MET A 132 21.28 0.94 2.63
C MET A 132 20.84 -0.43 2.12
N GLU A 133 21.57 -1.48 2.44
CA GLU A 133 21.16 -2.86 2.15
C GLU A 133 19.84 -3.20 2.87
N SER A 134 19.75 -2.89 4.17
CA SER A 134 18.55 -3.12 4.97
C SER A 134 17.34 -2.39 4.40
N LEU A 135 17.53 -1.11 4.05
CA LEU A 135 16.52 -0.28 3.43
C LEU A 135 16.11 -0.81 2.04
N ALA A 136 17.04 -1.30 1.24
CA ALA A 136 16.72 -1.89 -0.06
C ALA A 136 15.89 -3.17 0.09
N ARG A 137 16.26 -4.07 1.01
CA ARG A 137 15.52 -5.31 1.29
C ARG A 137 14.09 -5.02 1.75
N ILE A 138 13.91 -4.14 2.73
CA ILE A 138 12.58 -3.82 3.25
C ILE A 138 11.71 -3.11 2.21
N LEU A 139 12.28 -2.23 1.36
CA LEU A 139 11.53 -1.58 0.28
C LEU A 139 11.05 -2.56 -0.79
N ILE A 140 11.85 -3.57 -1.12
CA ILE A 140 11.45 -4.65 -2.04
C ILE A 140 10.31 -5.46 -1.41
N ARG A 141 10.40 -5.74 -0.11
CA ARG A 141 9.34 -6.43 0.63
C ARG A 141 8.06 -5.60 0.71
N PHE A 142 8.13 -4.29 0.94
CA PHE A 142 6.97 -3.39 0.87
C PHE A 142 6.32 -3.41 -0.52
N ASP A 143 7.12 -3.29 -1.58
CA ASP A 143 6.64 -3.32 -2.96
C ASP A 143 5.82 -4.59 -3.20
N TYR A 144 6.33 -5.75 -2.76
CA TYR A 144 5.63 -7.03 -2.83
C TYR A 144 4.35 -7.04 -1.99
N GLN A 145 4.45 -6.80 -0.68
CA GLN A 145 3.34 -6.92 0.26
C GLN A 145 2.19 -5.97 -0.07
N PHE A 146 2.49 -4.79 -0.59
CA PHE A 146 1.45 -3.86 -1.00
C PHE A 146 0.72 -4.31 -2.27
N ARG A 147 1.37 -5.07 -3.17
CA ARG A 147 0.64 -5.73 -4.28
C ARG A 147 -0.30 -6.81 -3.75
N VAL A 148 0.14 -7.58 -2.74
CA VAL A 148 -0.72 -8.56 -2.06
C VAL A 148 -1.92 -7.86 -1.45
N LEU A 149 -1.69 -6.76 -0.72
CA LEU A 149 -2.75 -5.98 -0.09
C LEU A 149 -3.79 -5.51 -1.11
N HIS A 150 -3.34 -4.97 -2.24
CA HIS A 150 -4.24 -4.56 -3.33
C HIS A 150 -5.03 -5.75 -3.91
N LEU A 151 -4.37 -6.88 -4.14
CA LEU A 151 -5.02 -8.08 -4.65
C LEU A 151 -6.07 -8.60 -3.66
N GLN A 152 -5.78 -8.61 -2.36
CA GLN A 152 -6.74 -8.98 -1.32
C GLN A 152 -7.93 -8.02 -1.30
N ARG A 153 -7.68 -6.71 -1.48
CA ARG A 153 -8.76 -5.71 -1.57
C ARG A 153 -9.67 -5.95 -2.78
N ILE A 154 -9.11 -6.38 -3.91
CA ILE A 154 -9.89 -6.78 -5.09
C ILE A 154 -10.74 -8.02 -4.76
N ARG A 155 -10.14 -9.05 -4.15
CA ARG A 155 -10.85 -10.28 -3.74
C ARG A 155 -11.99 -9.99 -2.76
N CYS A 156 -11.79 -9.10 -1.79
CA CYS A 156 -12.85 -8.71 -0.83
C CYS A 156 -14.08 -8.12 -1.52
N LYS A 157 -13.91 -7.40 -2.65
CA LYS A 157 -15.05 -6.86 -3.41
C LYS A 157 -15.89 -7.96 -4.08
N GLU A 158 -15.32 -9.15 -4.29
CA GLU A 158 -16.04 -10.31 -4.82
C GLU A 158 -16.56 -11.24 -3.71
N ASN A 159 -15.79 -11.40 -2.64
CA ASN A 159 -16.08 -12.34 -1.57
C ASN A 159 -15.53 -11.84 -0.22
N ASN A 160 -16.43 -11.62 0.72
CA ASN A 160 -16.10 -11.20 2.10
C ASN A 160 -15.23 -12.21 2.87
N ALA A 161 -15.09 -13.46 2.39
CA ALA A 161 -14.18 -14.44 2.98
C ALA A 161 -12.70 -14.00 2.93
N ALA A 162 -12.34 -13.07 2.04
CA ALA A 162 -10.97 -12.55 1.92
C ALA A 162 -10.61 -11.47 2.95
N ILE A 163 -11.55 -11.00 3.79
CA ILE A 163 -11.30 -9.92 4.76
C ILE A 163 -10.23 -10.33 5.79
N GLY A 164 -10.21 -11.60 6.23
CA GLY A 164 -9.17 -12.11 7.12
C GLY A 164 -7.76 -11.97 6.51
N ASP A 165 -7.58 -12.46 5.27
CA ASP A 165 -6.33 -12.35 4.51
C ASP A 165 -5.91 -10.87 4.32
N LEU A 166 -6.88 -9.99 4.05
CA LEU A 166 -6.65 -8.55 3.89
C LEU A 166 -6.12 -7.93 5.18
N MET A 167 -6.74 -8.23 6.33
CA MET A 167 -6.31 -7.73 7.64
C MET A 167 -4.93 -8.27 8.01
N ASP A 168 -4.68 -9.57 7.82
CA ASP A 168 -3.39 -10.20 8.10
C ASP A 168 -2.27 -9.57 7.24
N THR A 169 -2.56 -9.27 5.96
CA THR A 169 -1.62 -8.57 5.08
C THR A 169 -1.36 -7.14 5.55
N SER A 170 -2.39 -6.39 5.96
CA SER A 170 -2.24 -5.05 6.53
C SER A 170 -1.37 -5.05 7.80
N LEU A 171 -1.54 -6.05 8.67
CA LEU A 171 -0.72 -6.20 9.87
C LEU A 171 0.75 -6.44 9.54
N GLN A 172 1.04 -7.25 8.52
CA GLN A 172 2.40 -7.46 8.04
C GLN A 172 3.02 -6.15 7.51
N VAL A 173 2.25 -5.35 6.76
CA VAL A 173 2.70 -4.04 6.28
C VAL A 173 3.02 -3.11 7.45
N LEU A 174 2.13 -3.00 8.45
CA LEU A 174 2.38 -2.16 9.62
C LEU A 174 3.54 -2.65 10.49
N SER A 175 3.73 -3.97 10.60
CA SER A 175 4.88 -4.53 11.31
C SER A 175 6.20 -4.10 10.67
N MET A 176 6.29 -4.11 9.33
CA MET A 176 7.46 -3.59 8.61
C MET A 176 7.63 -2.07 8.78
N ILE A 177 6.52 -1.30 8.86
CA ILE A 177 6.60 0.14 9.18
C ILE A 177 7.18 0.33 10.58
N MET A 178 6.78 -0.51 11.54
CA MET A 178 7.35 -0.48 12.89
C MET A 178 8.84 -0.85 12.90
N ASP A 179 9.28 -1.76 12.03
CA ASP A 179 10.72 -2.06 11.87
C ASP A 179 11.50 -0.85 11.34
N LEU A 180 10.95 -0.11 10.36
CA LEU A 180 11.53 1.18 9.92
C LEU A 180 11.56 2.22 11.04
N ALA A 181 10.46 2.35 11.79
CA ALA A 181 10.32 3.30 12.88
C ALA A 181 11.37 3.06 13.98
N ARG A 182 11.65 1.80 14.30
CA ARG A 182 12.71 1.41 15.25
C ARG A 182 14.11 1.78 14.76
N ASN A 183 14.31 1.75 13.44
CA ASN A 183 15.59 2.04 12.79
C ASN A 183 15.60 3.43 12.14
N TYR A 184 14.80 4.37 12.65
CA TYR A 184 14.59 5.69 12.04
C TYR A 184 15.80 6.64 12.17
N GLN A 185 16.78 6.36 13.02
CA GLN A 185 17.86 7.31 13.33
C GLN A 185 18.73 7.73 12.12
N PRO A 186 19.16 6.84 11.21
CA PRO A 186 19.98 7.22 10.06
C PRO A 186 19.23 8.11 9.07
N TYR A 187 19.89 9.13 8.52
CA TYR A 187 19.29 10.06 7.56
C TYR A 187 18.74 9.36 6.30
N GLU A 188 19.39 8.28 5.88
CA GLU A 188 18.99 7.40 4.78
C GLU A 188 17.60 6.78 5.01
N VAL A 189 17.22 6.58 6.27
CA VAL A 189 15.89 6.08 6.68
C VAL A 189 14.93 7.24 6.90
N GLN A 190 15.36 8.32 7.57
CA GLN A 190 14.53 9.48 7.85
C GLN A 190 13.95 10.10 6.57
N ARG A 191 14.81 10.32 5.58
CA ARG A 191 14.45 11.02 4.34
C ARG A 191 13.30 10.35 3.57
N PRO A 192 13.31 9.03 3.29
CA PRO A 192 12.21 8.38 2.58
C PRO A 192 11.04 7.99 3.49
N PHE A 193 11.19 7.97 4.82
CA PHE A 193 10.17 7.45 5.73
C PHE A 193 8.78 8.07 5.54
N PRO A 194 8.59 9.41 5.48
CA PRO A 194 7.25 9.98 5.31
C PRO A 194 6.55 9.48 4.04
N CYS A 195 7.28 9.39 2.92
CA CYS A 195 6.76 8.88 1.66
C CYS A 195 6.40 7.40 1.74
N ILE A 196 7.21 6.58 2.43
CA ILE A 196 6.94 5.15 2.63
C ILE A 196 5.70 4.99 3.52
N TYR A 197 5.64 5.71 4.64
CA TYR A 197 4.53 5.62 5.57
C TYR A 197 3.22 6.08 4.93
N LEU A 198 3.23 7.20 4.20
CA LEU A 198 2.06 7.67 3.45
C LEU A 198 1.62 6.65 2.38
N SER A 199 2.56 6.07 1.63
CA SER A 199 2.24 5.16 0.52
C SER A 199 1.78 3.77 0.97
N TYR A 200 2.30 3.26 2.09
CA TYR A 200 2.13 1.88 2.52
C TYR A 200 1.47 1.74 3.89
N GLY A 201 1.92 2.55 4.86
CA GLY A 201 1.46 2.50 6.24
C GLY A 201 0.04 3.02 6.41
N ILE A 202 -0.26 4.21 5.88
CA ILE A 202 -1.60 4.81 6.00
C ILE A 202 -2.69 3.92 5.39
N PRO A 203 -2.57 3.38 4.16
CA PRO A 203 -3.60 2.47 3.62
C PRO A 203 -3.78 1.21 4.46
N ALA A 204 -2.69 0.59 4.94
CA ALA A 204 -2.77 -0.61 5.77
C ALA A 204 -3.41 -0.32 7.14
N ALA A 205 -3.05 0.80 7.77
CA ALA A 205 -3.65 1.23 9.03
C ALA A 205 -5.13 1.57 8.87
N GLY A 206 -5.49 2.30 7.79
CA GLY A 206 -6.87 2.63 7.43
C GLY A 206 -7.75 1.39 7.29
N ILE A 207 -7.27 0.36 6.58
CA ILE A 207 -7.96 -0.94 6.48
C ILE A 207 -8.19 -1.54 7.86
N LEU A 208 -7.13 -1.64 8.68
CA LEU A 208 -7.24 -2.26 10.00
C LEU A 208 -8.21 -1.53 10.91
N VAL A 209 -8.11 -0.20 11.00
CA VAL A 209 -8.99 0.58 11.88
C VAL A 209 -10.45 0.55 11.40
N THR A 210 -10.68 0.52 10.08
CA THR A 210 -12.05 0.47 9.53
C THR A 210 -12.71 -0.88 9.75
N GLU A 211 -12.00 -1.98 9.49
CA GLU A 211 -12.51 -3.33 9.75
C GLU A 211 -12.69 -3.53 11.26
N LEU A 212 -11.74 -3.07 12.07
CA LEU A 212 -11.86 -3.12 13.54
C LEU A 212 -13.12 -2.38 14.03
N TYR A 213 -13.41 -1.20 13.49
CA TYR A 213 -14.60 -0.41 13.78
C TYR A 213 -15.89 -1.12 13.36
N THR A 214 -15.92 -1.62 12.11
CA THR A 214 -17.08 -2.32 11.54
C THR A 214 -17.45 -3.55 12.35
N TYR A 215 -16.46 -4.38 12.71
CA TYR A 215 -16.68 -5.57 13.53
C TYR A 215 -17.00 -5.24 14.99
N ALA A 216 -16.44 -4.16 15.54
CA ALA A 216 -16.82 -3.67 16.87
C ALA A 216 -18.30 -3.29 16.92
N ARG A 217 -18.77 -2.50 15.95
CA ARG A 217 -20.18 -2.08 15.85
C ARG A 217 -21.13 -3.26 15.63
N ALA A 218 -20.71 -4.23 14.84
CA ALA A 218 -21.50 -5.43 14.56
C ALA A 218 -21.48 -6.45 15.72
N ASN A 219 -20.68 -6.21 16.77
CA ASN A 219 -20.43 -7.17 17.85
C ASN A 219 -20.01 -8.56 17.34
N ARG A 220 -19.16 -8.58 16.31
CA ARG A 220 -18.64 -9.80 15.69
C ARG A 220 -17.17 -9.99 16.04
N PRO A 221 -16.71 -11.24 16.18
CA PRO A 221 -15.28 -11.52 16.29
C PRO A 221 -14.57 -11.07 15.01
N LEU A 222 -13.36 -10.56 15.15
CA LEU A 222 -12.54 -10.19 13.99
C LEU A 222 -12.23 -11.44 13.15
N PRO A 223 -12.27 -11.33 11.80
CA PRO A 223 -11.99 -12.44 10.91
C PRO A 223 -10.48 -12.69 10.71
N ALA A 224 -9.63 -11.80 11.22
CA ALA A 224 -8.18 -11.90 11.14
C ALA A 224 -7.64 -13.07 11.98
N SER A 225 -6.51 -13.64 11.56
CA SER A 225 -5.81 -14.67 12.35
C SER A 225 -5.26 -14.09 13.66
N THR A 226 -4.92 -12.79 13.65
CA THR A 226 -4.38 -12.06 14.79
C THR A 226 -5.47 -11.58 15.74
N PRO A 227 -5.28 -11.71 17.07
CA PRO A 227 -6.28 -11.27 18.04
C PRO A 227 -6.51 -9.76 17.98
N ARG A 228 -7.76 -9.34 18.20
CA ARG A 228 -8.20 -7.94 18.23
C ARG A 228 -7.29 -7.02 19.07
N SER A 229 -6.85 -7.49 20.24
CA SER A 229 -5.99 -6.74 21.15
C SER A 229 -4.63 -6.40 20.53
N GLU A 230 -4.09 -7.30 19.71
CA GLU A 230 -2.80 -7.10 19.06
C GLU A 230 -2.91 -6.07 17.93
N VAL A 231 -4.01 -6.07 17.16
CA VAL A 231 -4.31 -5.03 16.16
C VAL A 231 -4.39 -3.65 16.81
N ILE A 232 -5.17 -3.53 17.90
CA ILE A 232 -5.31 -2.28 18.66
C ILE A 232 -3.94 -1.80 19.15
N ARG A 233 -3.18 -2.68 19.80
CA ARG A 233 -1.86 -2.32 20.35
C ARG A 233 -0.90 -1.86 19.25
N LEU A 234 -0.87 -2.53 18.11
CA LEU A 234 -0.01 -2.14 16.99
C LEU A 234 -0.37 -0.75 16.47
N LEU A 235 -1.66 -0.49 16.24
CA LEU A 235 -2.15 0.83 15.80
C LEU A 235 -1.82 1.91 16.82
N SER A 236 -2.10 1.69 18.11
CA SER A 236 -1.80 2.65 19.17
C SER A 236 -0.32 3.00 19.26
N VAL A 237 0.56 1.99 19.18
CA VAL A 237 2.02 2.21 19.20
C VAL A 237 2.46 2.99 17.97
N LEU A 238 1.94 2.67 16.78
CA LEU A 238 2.27 3.38 15.55
C LEU A 238 1.81 4.85 15.60
N ILE A 239 0.57 5.09 16.01
CA ILE A 239 0.01 6.45 16.16
C ILE A 239 0.87 7.26 17.12
N GLU A 240 1.20 6.70 18.29
CA GLU A 240 2.01 7.41 19.28
C GLU A 240 3.43 7.67 18.79
N TRP A 241 4.03 6.71 18.09
CA TRP A 241 5.35 6.90 17.49
C TRP A 241 5.34 8.04 16.47
N VAL A 242 4.34 8.11 15.58
CA VAL A 242 4.23 9.19 14.58
C VAL A 242 4.02 10.54 15.26
N ARG A 243 3.20 10.60 16.30
CA ARG A 243 2.90 11.83 17.05
C ARG A 243 4.11 12.37 17.83
N SER A 244 4.94 11.48 18.34
CA SER A 244 6.11 11.82 19.18
C SER A 244 7.40 12.02 18.38
N THR A 245 7.45 11.57 17.13
CA THR A 245 8.65 11.65 16.29
C THR A 245 8.64 12.92 15.44
N GLU A 246 9.68 13.73 15.58
CA GLU A 246 9.91 14.86 14.67
C GLU A 246 10.39 14.35 13.30
N MET A 247 9.46 14.31 12.34
CA MET A 247 9.77 13.97 10.96
C MET A 247 10.44 15.14 10.23
N LEU A 248 11.27 14.81 9.23
CA LEU A 248 11.84 15.81 8.33
C LEU A 248 10.69 16.62 7.66
N PRO A 249 10.77 17.97 7.56
CA PRO A 249 9.64 18.82 7.18
C PRO A 249 9.36 18.78 5.67
N LEU A 250 8.86 17.63 5.21
CA LEU A 250 8.39 17.40 3.85
C LEU A 250 6.86 17.51 3.83
N THR A 251 6.29 17.87 2.67
CA THR A 251 4.82 17.89 2.48
C THR A 251 4.18 16.56 2.84
N THR A 252 4.83 15.45 2.47
CA THR A 252 4.40 14.09 2.78
C THR A 252 4.40 13.78 4.28
N ALA A 253 5.22 14.46 5.08
CA ALA A 253 5.22 14.30 6.54
C ALA A 253 4.01 14.98 7.18
N VAL A 254 3.61 16.16 6.66
CA VAL A 254 2.38 16.86 7.09
C VAL A 254 1.16 16.00 6.77
N GLU A 255 1.05 15.54 5.52
CA GLU A 255 -0.05 14.67 5.08
C GLU A 255 -0.15 13.38 5.91
N ALA A 256 0.98 12.70 6.13
CA ALA A 256 1.01 11.48 6.93
C ALA A 256 0.60 11.72 8.39
N SER A 257 0.96 12.88 8.95
CA SER A 257 0.58 13.26 10.32
C SER A 257 -0.92 13.53 10.42
N GLU A 258 -1.49 14.31 9.50
CA GLU A 258 -2.94 14.56 9.47
C GLU A 258 -3.74 13.25 9.31
N LEU A 259 -3.29 12.38 8.42
CA LEU A 259 -3.95 11.07 8.21
C LEU A 259 -3.87 10.17 9.43
N THR A 260 -2.76 10.24 10.16
CA THR A 260 -2.61 9.50 11.42
C THR A 260 -3.58 10.01 12.49
N LYS A 261 -3.92 11.30 12.52
CA LYS A 261 -4.95 11.83 13.42
C LYS A 261 -6.32 11.22 13.12
N VAL A 262 -6.67 11.06 11.84
CA VAL A 262 -7.96 10.44 11.48
C VAL A 262 -8.00 8.97 11.85
N ILE A 263 -6.90 8.23 11.62
CA ILE A 263 -6.77 6.84 12.09
C ILE A 263 -6.91 6.76 13.61
N SER A 264 -6.30 7.70 14.35
CA SER A 264 -6.42 7.78 15.81
C SER A 264 -7.86 8.01 16.24
N GLN A 265 -8.56 8.96 15.62
CA GLN A 265 -9.94 9.26 15.94
C GLN A 265 -10.86 8.05 15.72
N LEU A 266 -10.70 7.34 14.59
CA LEU A 266 -11.51 6.15 14.32
C LEU A 266 -11.18 5.01 15.29
N LEU A 267 -9.91 4.89 15.72
CA LEU A 267 -9.53 3.94 16.76
C LEU A 267 -10.18 4.29 18.10
N ASP A 268 -10.17 5.56 18.48
CA ASP A 268 -10.82 6.05 19.70
C ASP A 268 -12.33 5.81 19.67
N ASP A 269 -12.99 6.08 18.54
CA ASP A 269 -14.42 5.78 18.35
C ASP A 269 -14.71 4.27 18.49
N THR A 270 -13.79 3.44 18.00
CA THR A 270 -13.89 1.98 18.11
C THR A 270 -13.74 1.50 19.55
N LEU A 271 -12.85 2.11 20.34
CA LEU A 271 -12.59 1.75 21.73
C LEU A 271 -13.67 2.29 22.68
N ASN A 272 -14.16 3.50 22.41
CA ASN A 272 -15.19 4.17 23.19
C ASN A 272 -16.62 3.76 22.80
N HIS A 273 -16.77 2.85 21.84
CA HIS A 273 -18.07 2.30 21.45
C HIS A 273 -18.70 1.54 22.62
N GLN A 274 -19.47 2.25 23.43
CA GLN A 274 -20.31 1.67 24.49
C GLN A 274 -21.58 1.13 23.84
N HIS A 275 -21.92 -0.11 24.18
CA HIS A 275 -23.20 -0.69 23.80
C HIS A 275 -24.30 0.23 24.33
N GLY A 276 -25.18 0.70 23.44
CA GLY A 276 -26.48 1.18 23.88
C GLY A 276 -27.11 0.05 24.70
N ILE A 277 -27.23 0.24 26.01
CA ILE A 277 -28.18 -0.50 26.81
C ILE A 277 -29.52 -0.21 26.13
N SER A 278 -30.05 -1.17 25.37
CA SER A 278 -31.47 -1.19 25.06
C SER A 278 -32.18 -1.26 26.40
N VAL A 279 -32.55 -0.10 26.93
CA VAL A 279 -33.60 0.01 27.92
C VAL A 279 -34.86 -0.42 27.19
N GLU A 280 -35.13 -1.73 27.19
CA GLU A 280 -36.50 -2.19 27.17
C GLU A 280 -37.16 -1.58 28.41
N HIS A 281 -37.85 -0.45 28.24
CA HIS A 281 -39.14 -0.17 28.85
C HIS A 281 -39.69 1.19 28.41
N ALA A 282 -40.90 1.11 27.83
CA ALA A 282 -41.99 2.09 27.84
C ALA A 282 -41.86 3.34 26.94
N ALA A 283 -42.55 3.29 25.78
CA ALA A 283 -43.75 4.10 25.59
C ALA A 283 -44.59 3.57 24.42
N GLU A 284 -45.83 3.21 24.74
CA GLU A 284 -46.92 2.96 23.82
C GLU A 284 -47.24 4.19 22.95
N ASN A 285 -47.62 3.91 21.70
CA ASN A 285 -48.53 4.67 20.84
C ASN A 285 -48.23 6.15 20.53
N VAL A 286 -47.99 6.46 19.25
CA VAL A 286 -48.92 7.22 18.37
C VAL A 286 -48.37 7.30 16.92
N ALA A 287 -49.23 6.86 15.99
CA ALA A 287 -49.39 7.13 14.54
C ALA A 287 -48.25 7.72 13.65
N ALA A 288 -48.09 7.11 12.47
CA ALA A 288 -47.43 7.64 11.27
C ALA A 288 -48.50 7.99 10.19
N PRO A 289 -48.16 8.55 8.99
CA PRO A 289 -47.06 9.44 8.58
C PRO A 289 -47.58 10.69 7.80
N VAL A 290 -46.73 11.67 7.47
CA VAL A 290 -46.99 12.63 6.37
C VAL A 290 -45.77 12.77 5.47
N ILE A 291 -45.99 12.44 4.19
CA ILE A 291 -45.10 12.57 3.03
C ILE A 291 -45.07 14.03 2.57
N ARG A 292 -43.89 14.61 2.32
CA ARG A 292 -43.68 15.66 1.29
C ARG A 292 -42.24 15.66 0.77
N ASP A 293 -42.15 15.70 -0.56
CA ASP A 293 -41.02 16.09 -1.41
C ASP A 293 -41.66 16.70 -2.69
N PRO A 294 -40.99 17.41 -3.63
CA PRO A 294 -39.67 18.05 -3.64
C PRO A 294 -39.72 19.52 -4.19
N GLY A 295 -38.60 20.26 -4.18
CA GLY A 295 -38.33 21.32 -5.16
C GLY A 295 -37.99 22.74 -4.65
N ASP A 296 -36.97 23.32 -5.30
CA ASP A 296 -36.62 24.74 -5.45
C ASP A 296 -35.87 25.47 -4.31
N SER A 297 -34.54 25.59 -4.47
CA SER A 297 -33.91 26.87 -4.84
C SER A 297 -32.38 26.78 -4.94
N LEU A 298 -31.83 26.80 -6.17
CA LEU A 298 -30.43 27.13 -6.47
C LEU A 298 -30.30 28.66 -6.66
N PRO A 299 -29.16 29.25 -6.28
CA PRO A 299 -28.58 30.31 -7.11
C PRO A 299 -27.15 29.97 -7.56
N GLN A 300 -26.89 30.30 -8.83
CA GLN A 300 -25.62 30.23 -9.54
C GLN A 300 -24.64 31.35 -9.10
N GLY A 301 -23.34 31.04 -9.16
CA GLY A 301 -22.25 32.02 -9.09
C GLY A 301 -20.89 31.37 -9.36
N PHE A 302 -20.60 31.08 -10.63
CA PHE A 302 -19.26 30.70 -11.09
C PHE A 302 -18.40 31.96 -11.27
N GLY A 303 -17.25 32.01 -10.61
CA GLY A 303 -16.21 33.00 -10.86
C GLY A 303 -15.14 33.00 -9.75
N ASP A 304 -13.89 32.84 -10.18
CA ASP A 304 -12.62 33.04 -9.47
C ASP A 304 -12.04 31.96 -8.51
N GLY A 305 -10.85 31.49 -8.89
CA GLY A 305 -9.70 31.28 -8.00
C GLY A 305 -9.65 30.01 -7.17
N PHE A 306 -8.88 29.01 -7.62
CA PHE A 306 -8.52 27.83 -6.82
C PHE A 306 -7.70 28.25 -5.58
N HIS A 307 -8.33 28.25 -4.42
CA HIS A 307 -7.69 28.17 -3.11
C HIS A 307 -8.07 26.81 -2.51
N LEU A 308 -7.10 26.04 -2.04
CA LEU A 308 -7.36 24.84 -1.23
C LEU A 308 -7.77 25.31 0.17
N PRO A 309 -9.04 25.20 0.62
CA PRO A 309 -9.43 25.66 1.94
C PRO A 309 -9.51 24.48 2.91
N SER A 310 -8.91 24.71 4.07
CA SER A 310 -8.92 23.93 5.30
C SER A 310 -10.32 23.72 5.92
N GLU A 311 -11.40 23.61 5.14
CA GLU A 311 -12.79 23.65 5.66
C GLU A 311 -13.71 22.48 5.24
N THR A 312 -13.19 21.39 4.64
CA THR A 312 -14.02 20.23 4.27
C THR A 312 -14.06 19.09 5.29
N LEU A 313 -13.41 19.20 6.45
CA LEU A 313 -13.61 18.25 7.57
C LEU A 313 -14.76 18.72 8.49
N GLY A 314 -15.91 18.99 7.88
CA GLY A 314 -17.16 19.34 8.55
C GLY A 314 -18.01 18.10 8.80
N VAL A 315 -17.87 17.54 10.00
CA VAL A 315 -18.82 16.69 10.77
C VAL A 315 -19.83 15.85 9.99
N GLY A 316 -19.63 14.55 10.12
CA GLY A 316 -20.61 13.49 9.91
C GLY A 316 -20.16 12.57 8.80
N LEU A 317 -19.76 11.34 9.15
CA LEU A 317 -20.29 10.11 8.55
C LEU A 317 -19.48 8.89 9.02
N ALA A 318 -20.18 8.05 9.75
CA ALA A 318 -19.81 6.66 9.97
C ALA A 318 -20.05 5.87 8.68
N GLY A 319 -19.00 5.20 8.18
CA GLY A 319 -19.12 4.14 7.17
C GLY A 319 -19.12 4.62 5.71
N GLU A 320 -18.33 3.93 4.89
CA GLU A 320 -18.17 4.06 3.43
C GLU A 320 -17.63 5.39 2.86
N GLU A 321 -18.06 6.57 3.31
CA GLU A 321 -17.61 7.85 2.74
C GLU A 321 -16.18 8.25 3.12
N PHE A 322 -15.70 7.90 4.33
CA PHE A 322 -14.29 8.14 4.70
C PHE A 322 -13.29 7.41 3.78
N LEU A 323 -13.72 6.29 3.17
CA LEU A 323 -12.93 5.52 2.23
C LEU A 323 -13.22 5.89 0.77
N SER A 324 -14.17 6.80 0.48
CA SER A 324 -14.42 7.28 -0.87
C SER A 324 -13.20 8.03 -1.38
N TRP A 325 -12.49 8.79 -0.54
CA TRP A 325 -11.24 9.45 -0.93
C TRP A 325 -10.11 8.46 -1.28
N LEU A 326 -10.10 7.25 -0.69
CA LEU A 326 -9.20 6.16 -1.14
C LEU A 326 -9.63 5.54 -2.48
N ASN A 327 -10.85 5.81 -2.95
CA ASN A 327 -11.31 5.53 -4.31
C ASN A 327 -11.18 6.78 -5.24
N GLU A 328 -11.20 8.01 -4.71
CA GLU A 328 -10.95 9.29 -5.41
C GLU A 328 -9.47 9.67 -5.50
N LEU A 329 -8.58 8.86 -4.92
CA LEU A 329 -7.18 8.77 -5.36
C LEU A 329 -7.05 8.10 -6.76
N ASP A 330 -8.13 8.14 -7.55
CA ASP A 330 -8.13 8.17 -9.01
C ASP A 330 -7.65 9.57 -9.43
N LEU A 331 -6.48 9.63 -10.04
CA LEU A 331 -5.65 10.82 -10.02
C LEU A 331 -6.04 11.91 -11.01
N ASP A 332 -6.66 12.96 -10.46
CA ASP A 332 -6.68 14.29 -11.07
C ASP A 332 -5.48 15.13 -10.62
N MET A 333 -4.28 14.68 -11.00
CA MET A 333 -3.08 15.52 -11.04
C MET A 333 -2.74 15.87 -12.51
N VAL A 334 -3.63 16.63 -13.18
CA VAL A 334 -3.29 17.36 -14.42
C VAL A 334 -3.97 18.73 -14.49
N SER A 335 -3.20 19.77 -14.16
CA SER A 335 -3.02 20.98 -14.98
C SER A 335 -1.87 21.77 -14.33
N GLY A 336 -0.78 22.18 -14.95
CA GLY A 336 -0.49 22.39 -16.37
C GLY A 336 0.03 23.82 -16.50
N GLU A 337 1.34 24.02 -16.53
CA GLU A 337 2.02 25.24 -17.02
C GLU A 337 3.48 24.85 -17.31
N ARG A 338 3.80 24.46 -18.55
CA ARG A 338 4.30 25.29 -19.67
C ARG A 338 5.53 26.13 -19.30
N PHE A 339 6.66 25.68 -19.86
CA PHE A 339 7.81 26.46 -20.38
C PHE A 339 7.82 27.95 -20.04
N ILE A 340 8.82 28.39 -19.27
CA ILE A 340 10.05 29.07 -19.74
C ILE A 340 11.20 28.67 -18.81
#